data_AF-L7NVY9-F1
#
_entry.id   AF-L7NVY9-F1
#
_cell.length_a   1.000
_cell.length_b   1.000
_cell.length_c   1.000
_cell.angle_alpha   90.00
_cell.angle_beta   90.00
_cell.angle_gamma   90.00
#
_symmetry.space_group_name_H-M   'P 1'
#
loop_
_entity.id
_entity.type
_entity.pdbx_description
1 polymer ?
#
loop_
_entity_poly.entity_id
_entity_poly.type
_entity_poly.pdbx_seq_one_letter_code
_entity_poly.pdbx_strand_id
1 'polypeptide(L)'
;MLSFISIGTLSALWWQKSIIPILISIEMILISSFLLFSSHHFIPSFSLMIFLAMMVSGSVFGLSLLVKMSRFYSTSLSFPIMTLSFDKN
;
A
#
# COMPACT_ATOMS: atom_id res chain seq x y z
N MET A 1 -15.96 3.60 8.59
CA MET A 1 -15.15 3.41 7.37
C MET A 1 -14.11 4.50 7.21
N LEU A 2 -14.49 5.78 7.19
CA LEU A 2 -13.54 6.91 7.18
C LEU A 2 -12.49 6.84 8.30
N SER A 3 -12.88 6.35 9.49
CA SER A 3 -11.95 6.09 10.60
C SER A 3 -10.88 5.04 10.29
N PHE A 4 -11.22 3.97 9.56
CA PHE A 4 -10.25 2.95 9.18
C PHE A 4 -9.28 3.46 8.11
N ILE A 5 -9.75 4.33 7.21
CA ILE A 5 -8.91 5.00 6.22
C ILE A 5 -7.91 5.93 6.92
N SER A 6 -8.36 6.73 7.90
CA SER A 6 -7.47 7.64 8.63
C SER A 6 -6.46 6.90 9.52
N ILE A 7 -6.88 5.81 10.18
CA ILE A 7 -5.96 4.96 10.95
C ILE A 7 -4.93 4.30 10.02
N GLY A 8 -5.36 3.83 8.85
CA GLY A 8 -4.45 3.26 7.84
C GLY A 8 -3.41 4.25 7.36
N THR A 9 -3.80 5.49 7.05
CA THR A 9 -2.86 6.52 6.57
C THR A 9 -1.88 6.94 7.67
N LEU A 10 -2.36 7.09 8.91
CA LEU A 10 -1.50 7.36 10.08
C LEU A 10 -0.50 6.22 10.30
N SER A 11 -0.92 4.97 10.22
CA SER A 11 -0.05 3.80 10.37
C SER A 11 1.01 3.71 9.27
N ALA A 12 0.64 3.98 8.01
CA ALA A 12 1.56 3.99 6.88
C ALA A 12 2.67 5.05 7.04
N LEU A 13 2.31 6.23 7.55
CA LEU A 13 3.23 7.34 7.77
C LEU A 13 4.14 7.15 9.00
N TRP A 14 3.67 6.39 10.00
CA TRP A 14 4.37 6.17 11.26
C TRP A 14 5.47 5.09 11.16
N TRP A 15 5.23 4.03 10.39
CA TRP A 15 6.14 2.88 10.31
C TRP A 15 7.18 2.99 9.20
N GLN A 16 7.92 4.11 9.20
CA GLN A 16 8.95 4.43 8.20
C GLN A 16 10.19 3.52 8.22
N LYS A 17 10.28 2.53 9.10
CA LYS A 17 11.47 1.68 9.27
C LYS A 17 11.38 0.32 8.57
N SER A 18 10.17 -0.17 8.30
CA SER A 18 9.97 -1.48 7.69
C SER A 18 8.94 -1.38 6.56
N ILE A 19 9.25 -1.97 5.41
CA ILE A 19 8.38 -1.86 4.22
C ILE A 19 7.11 -2.71 4.37
N ILE A 20 7.20 -3.84 5.09
CA ILE A 20 6.07 -4.77 5.33
C ILE A 20 4.88 -4.09 6.02
N PRO A 21 5.05 -3.36 7.15
CA PRO A 21 3.94 -2.63 7.78
C PRO A 21 3.38 -1.49 6.93
N ILE A 22 4.16 -0.92 6.01
CA ILE A 22 3.66 0.07 5.04
C ILE A 22 2.75 -0.64 4.01
N LEU A 23 3.13 -1.83 3.54
CA LEU A 23 2.30 -2.61 2.62
C LEU A 23 0.97 -3.02 3.26
N ILE A 24 0.98 -3.50 4.51
CA ILE A 24 -0.25 -3.94 5.19
C ILE A 24 -1.20 -2.76 5.46
N SER A 25 -0.68 -1.58 5.79
CA SER A 25 -1.51 -0.39 6.00
C SER A 25 -2.14 0.09 4.69
N ILE A 26 -1.44 -0.01 3.56
CA ILE A 26 -2.00 0.25 2.22
C ILE A 26 -3.10 -0.74 1.86
N GLU A 27 -2.93 -2.05 2.12
CA GLU A 27 -4.00 -3.04 1.89
C GLU A 27 -5.25 -2.76 2.73
N MET A 28 -5.09 -2.35 3.99
CA MET A 28 -6.21 -1.99 4.86
C MET A 28 -6.97 -0.75 4.35
N ILE A 29 -6.26 0.25 3.81
CA ILE A 29 -6.89 1.42 3.16
C ILE A 29 -7.66 0.98 1.91
N LEU A 30 -7.06 0.11 1.10
CA LEU A 30 -7.66 -0.36 -0.15
C LEU A 30 -8.93 -1.18 0.10
N ILE A 31 -8.92 -2.12 1.05
CA ILE A 31 -10.10 -2.92 1.43
C ILE A 31 -11.21 -2.01 1.97
N SER A 32 -10.88 -1.06 2.84
CA SER A 32 -11.89 -0.13 3.38
C SER A 32 -12.49 0.78 2.31
N SER A 33 -11.70 1.18 1.29
CA SER A 33 -12.21 1.91 0.12
C SER A 33 -13.12 1.06 -0.75
N PHE A 34 -12.79 -0.21 -0.98
CA PHE A 34 -13.62 -1.14 -1.77
C PHE A 34 -14.98 -1.34 -1.10
N LEU A 35 -14.99 -1.59 0.21
CA LEU A 35 -16.22 -1.76 0.96
C LEU A 35 -17.08 -0.48 0.95
N LEU A 36 -16.45 0.71 0.95
CA LEU A 36 -17.17 1.99 0.86
C LEU A 36 -17.81 2.17 -0.53
N PHE A 37 -17.08 1.86 -1.60
CA PHE A 37 -17.63 1.89 -2.96
C PHE A 37 -18.71 0.82 -3.17
N SER A 38 -18.54 -0.37 -2.62
CA SER A 38 -19.55 -1.43 -2.69
C SER A 38 -20.85 -1.08 -1.96
N SER A 39 -20.80 -0.20 -0.96
CA SER A 39 -21.99 0.30 -0.25
C SER A 39 -22.78 1.32 -1.07
N HIS A 40 -22.14 1.98 -2.04
CA HIS A 40 -22.82 2.89 -2.94
C HIS A 40 -23.48 2.13 -4.11
N HIS A 41 -24.80 1.98 -4.02
CA HIS A 41 -25.65 1.36 -5.05
C HIS A 41 -25.52 1.95 -6.48
N PHE A 42 -24.90 3.12 -6.63
CA PHE A 42 -24.73 3.78 -7.92
C PHE A 42 -23.57 3.23 -8.76
N ILE A 43 -22.68 2.42 -8.19
CA ILE A 43 -21.47 1.97 -8.89
C ILE A 43 -21.76 0.63 -9.59
N PRO A 44 -21.53 0.53 -10.91
CA PRO A 44 -21.74 -0.72 -11.62
C PRO A 44 -20.76 -1.80 -11.15
N SER A 45 -21.25 -3.04 -11.02
CA SER A 45 -20.50 -4.20 -10.54
C SER A 45 -19.22 -4.47 -11.35
N PHE A 46 -19.24 -4.20 -12.66
CA PHE A 46 -18.06 -4.31 -13.51
C PHE A 46 -16.93 -3.35 -13.10
N SER A 47 -17.27 -2.11 -12.69
CA SER A 47 -16.29 -1.14 -12.18
C SER A 47 -15.68 -1.59 -10.86
N LEU A 48 -16.47 -2.20 -9.97
CA LEU A 48 -15.97 -2.78 -8.72
C LEU A 48 -15.00 -3.95 -8.98
N MET A 49 -15.27 -4.77 -10.00
CA MET A 49 -14.38 -5.86 -10.40
C MET A 49 -13.06 -5.35 -10.98
N ILE A 50 -13.09 -4.31 -11.82
CA ILE A 50 -11.88 -3.64 -12.32
C ILE A 50 -11.08 -3.04 -11.16
N PHE A 51 -11.75 -2.40 -10.21
CA PHE A 51 -11.12 -1.82 -9.03
C PHE A 51 -10.37 -2.88 -8.20
N LEU A 52 -11.00 -4.03 -7.96
CA LEU A 52 -10.36 -5.19 -7.33
C LEU A 52 -9.13 -5.70 -8.11
N ALA A 53 -9.24 -5.82 -9.44
CA ALA A 53 -8.11 -6.28 -10.27
C ALA A 53 -6.91 -5.32 -10.21
N MET A 54 -7.17 -4.01 -10.26
CA MET A 54 -6.14 -2.99 -10.12
C MET A 54 -5.50 -3.03 -8.73
N MET A 55 -6.29 -3.22 -7.67
CA MET A 55 -5.80 -3.38 -6.30
C MET A 55 -4.82 -4.55 -6.16
N VAL A 56 -5.19 -5.73 -6.67
CA VAL A 56 -4.33 -6.93 -6.63
C VAL A 56 -3.05 -6.73 -7.45
N SER A 57 -3.13 -6.08 -8.62
CA SER A 57 -1.93 -5.78 -9.41
C SER A 57 -0.96 -4.85 -8.67
N GLY A 58 -1.48 -3.86 -7.94
CA GLY A 58 -0.67 -2.94 -7.14
C GLY A 58 0.04 -3.62 -5.97
N SER A 59 -0.63 -4.53 -5.25
CA SER A 59 -0.01 -5.27 -4.15
C SER A 59 1.05 -6.26 -4.63
N VAL A 60 0.80 -6.96 -5.74
CA VAL A 60 1.81 -7.83 -6.38
C VAL A 60 3.04 -7.03 -6.81
N PHE A 61 2.85 -5.84 -7.38
CA PHE A 61 3.96 -4.96 -7.72
C PHE A 61 4.73 -4.51 -6.47
N GLY A 62 4.04 -4.08 -5.41
CA GLY A 62 4.64 -3.69 -4.13
C GLY A 62 5.45 -4.82 -3.48
N LEU A 63 4.91 -6.05 -3.47
CA LEU A 63 5.61 -7.24 -2.96
C LEU A 63 6.84 -7.58 -3.81
N SER A 64 6.74 -7.47 -5.14
CA SER A 64 7.88 -7.72 -6.04
C SER A 64 9.02 -6.73 -5.79
N LEU A 65 8.69 -5.47 -5.49
CA LEU A 65 9.66 -4.44 -5.13
C LEU A 65 10.30 -4.77 -3.78
N LEU A 66 9.51 -5.21 -2.80
CA LEU A 66 10.02 -5.65 -1.50
C LEU A 66 10.99 -6.82 -1.64
N VAL A 67 10.65 -7.82 -2.47
CA VAL A 67 11.53 -8.95 -2.77
C VAL A 67 12.82 -8.50 -3.43
N LYS A 68 12.78 -7.57 -4.40
CA LYS A 68 13.99 -7.01 -5.00
C LYS A 68 14.84 -6.28 -3.95
N MET A 69 14.24 -5.41 -3.15
CA MET A 69 14.94 -4.67 -2.08
C MET A 69 15.56 -5.62 -1.05
N SER A 70 14.89 -6.71 -0.68
CA SER A 70 15.45 -7.71 0.24
C SER A 70 16.68 -8.45 -0.30
N ARG A 71 16.82 -8.54 -1.63
CA ARG A 71 18.01 -9.14 -2.28
C ARG A 71 19.17 -8.14 -2.37
N PHE A 72 18.88 -6.85 -2.56
CA PHE A 72 19.89 -5.79 -2.62
C PHE A 72 20.36 -5.35 -1.23
N TYR A 73 19.49 -5.43 -0.24
CA TYR A 73 19.76 -5.03 1.14
C TYR A 73 19.33 -6.17 2.06
N SER A 74 20.31 -6.79 2.74
CA SER A 74 20.06 -7.91 3.68
C SER A 74 19.15 -7.53 4.85
N THR A 75 18.89 -6.23 5.05
CA THR A 75 17.94 -5.72 6.03
C THR A 75 16.70 -5.18 5.32
N SER A 76 15.52 -5.64 5.72
CA SER A 76 14.21 -5.11 5.30
C SER A 76 13.93 -3.71 5.84
N LEU A 77 14.98 -2.94 6.10
CA LEU A 77 14.91 -1.56 6.55
C LEU A 77 14.67 -0.68 5.33
N SER A 78 13.75 0.26 5.42
CA SER A 78 13.45 1.25 4.37
C SER A 78 14.50 2.37 4.25
N PHE A 79 15.54 2.34 5.09
CA PHE A 79 16.64 3.29 5.10
C PHE A 79 17.36 3.48 3.74
N PRO A 80 17.61 2.43 2.92
CA PRO A 80 18.32 2.59 1.66
C PRO A 80 17.51 3.34 0.58
N ILE A 81 16.18 3.31 0.64
CA ILE A 81 15.30 4.07 -0.26
C ILE A 81 15.41 5.57 0.04
N MET A 82 15.58 5.91 1.31
CA MET A 82 15.74 7.30 1.75
C MET A 82 17.12 7.84 1.38
N THR A 83 18.18 7.03 1.39
CA THR A 83 19.52 7.48 0.94
C THR A 83 19.56 7.81 -0.56
N LEU A 84 18.80 7.09 -1.39
CA LEU A 84 18.69 7.39 -2.84
C LEU A 84 17.94 8.69 -3.12
N SER A 85 17.06 9.17 -2.23
CA SER A 85 16.43 10.49 -2.40
C SER A 85 17.35 11.65 -2.02
N PHE A 86 18.42 11.40 -1.25
CA PHE A 86 19.32 12.43 -0.74
C PHE A 86 20.63 12.60 -1.54
N ASP A 87 20.88 11.79 -2.57
CA ASP A 87 22.11 11.90 -3.41
C ASP A 87 22.09 13.09 -4.39
N LYS A 88 21.21 14.07 -4.16
CA LYS A 88 21.11 15.28 -4.97
C LYS A 88 20.87 16.51 -4.10
N ASN A 89 21.80 16.78 -3.21
CA ASN A 89 22.00 18.12 -2.64
C ASN A 89 23.48 18.35 -2.31
#